data_AF-A0A847EH50-F1
#
_entry.id   AF-A0A847EH50-F1
#
_cell.length_a   1.000
_cell.length_b   1.000
_cell.length_c   1.000
_cell.angle_alpha   90.00
_cell.angle_beta   90.00
_cell.angle_gamma   90.00
#
_symmetry.space_group_name_H-M   'P 1'
#
loop_
_entity.id
_entity.type
_entity.pdbx_description
1 polymer ?
#
loop_
_entity_poly.entity_id
_entity_poly.type
_entity_poly.pdbx_seq_one_letter_code
_entity_poly.pdbx_strand_id
1 'polypeptide(L)' 'DLIVLDEINVASGWGLIDVEAVVKLIQDRPSDVELVMTGRDAHPRLVELADMVSEIHKIKHPYDKGILARKGLDY' A
#
# COMPACT_ATOMS: atom_id res chain seq x y z
N ASP A 1 16.30 -6.51 6.63
CA ASP A 1 16.13 -5.15 6.06
C ASP A 1 14.68 -4.87 5.74
N LEU A 2 14.29 -3.60 5.54
CA LEU A 2 12.91 -3.18 5.28
C LEU A 2 12.84 -2.30 4.04
N ILE A 3 11.92 -2.62 3.12
CA ILE A 3 11.58 -1.79 1.97
C ILE A 3 10.11 -1.38 2.09
N VAL A 4 9.85 -0.08 1.95
CA VAL A 4 8.50 0.47 1.92
C VAL A 4 8.14 0.84 0.49
N LEU A 5 7.11 0.20 -0.04
CA LEU A 5 6.51 0.45 -1.35
C LEU A 5 5.25 1.30 -1.12
N ASP A 6 5.46 2.60 -0.95
CA ASP A 6 4.37 3.53 -0.65
C ASP A 6 3.45 3.72 -1.87
N GLU A 7 2.14 3.61 -1.67
CA GLU A 7 1.08 3.73 -2.68
C GLU A 7 1.16 2.73 -3.85
N ILE A 8 1.88 1.61 -3.69
CA ILE A 8 2.02 0.57 -4.71
C ILE A 8 0.69 -0.10 -5.07
N ASN A 9 -0.22 -0.21 -4.11
CA ASN A 9 -1.56 -0.77 -4.32
C ASN A 9 -2.34 0.08 -5.31
N VAL A 10 -2.30 1.41 -5.14
CA VAL A 10 -2.99 2.37 -6.03
C VAL A 10 -2.33 2.38 -7.41
N ALA A 11 -1.00 2.40 -7.46
CA ALA A 11 -0.26 2.35 -8.73
C ALA A 11 -0.61 1.10 -9.55
N SER A 12 -0.73 -0.06 -8.89
CA SER A 12 -1.12 -1.31 -9.53
C SER A 12 -2.60 -1.30 -9.95
N GLY A 13 -3.48 -0.83 -9.06
CA GLY A 13 -4.92 -0.74 -9.34
C GLY A 13 -5.27 0.20 -10.50
N TRP A 14 -4.45 1.23 -10.74
CA TRP A 14 -4.60 2.15 -11.89
C TRP A 14 -3.85 1.69 -13.15
N GLY A 15 -3.17 0.54 -13.10
CA GLY A 15 -2.40 0.01 -14.22
C GLY A 15 -1.14 0.82 -14.55
N LEU A 16 -0.65 1.65 -13.62
CA LEU A 16 0.64 2.33 -13.76
C LEU A 16 1.79 1.33 -13.60
N ILE A 17 1.57 0.29 -12.82
CA ILE A 17 2.48 -0.85 -12.63
C ILE A 17 1.67 -2.13 -12.83
N ASP A 18 2.23 -3.08 -13.58
CA ASP A 18 1.63 -4.40 -13.73
C ASP A 18 1.69 -5.14 -12.38
N VAL A 19 0.54 -5.64 -11.92
CA VAL A 19 0.45 -6.41 -10.68
C VAL A 19 1.34 -7.66 -10.72
N GLU A 20 1.57 -8.27 -11.89
CA GLU A 20 2.48 -9.42 -12.00
C GLU A 20 3.93 -9.03 -11.72
N ALA A 21 4.33 -7.80 -12.03
CA ALA A 21 5.66 -7.30 -11.69
C ALA A 21 5.81 -7.18 -10.16
N VAL A 22 4.76 -6.76 -9.45
CA VAL A 22 4.74 -6.68 -7.98
C VAL A 22 4.74 -8.08 -7.36
N VAL A 23 3.95 -9.00 -7.90
CA VAL A 23 3.96 -10.42 -7.47
C VAL A 23 5.36 -11.01 -7.60
N LYS A 24 6.01 -10.80 -8.74
CA LYS A 24 7.37 -11.28 -8.99
C LYS A 24 8.37 -10.66 -8.01
N LEU A 25 8.25 -9.36 -7.71
CA LEU A 25 9.07 -8.70 -6.70
C LEU A 25 8.93 -9.36 -5.31
N ILE A 26 7.70 -9.67 -4.90
CA ILE A 26 7.43 -10.35 -3.63
C ILE A 26 8.10 -11.73 -3.60
N GLN A 27 8.05 -12.48 -4.70
CA GLN A 27 8.60 -13.83 -4.79
C GLN A 27 10.13 -13.87 -4.88
N ASP A 28 10.74 -12.90 -5.57
CA ASP A 28 12.18 -12.87 -5.83
C ASP A 28 12.97 -12.17 -4.71
N ARG A 29 12.29 -11.55 -3.74
CA ARG A 29 12.96 -10.82 -2.66
C ARG A 29 13.87 -11.76 -1.83
N PRO A 30 15.03 -11.28 -1.34
CA PRO A 30 15.80 -12.00 -0.34
C PRO A 30 14.95 -12.29 0.92
N SER A 31 15.14 -13.45 1.53
CA SER A 31 14.31 -13.91 2.65
C SER A 31 14.44 -13.08 3.94
N ASP A 32 15.50 -12.28 4.05
CA ASP A 32 15.77 -11.36 5.16
C ASP A 32 15.28 -9.92 4.89
N VAL A 33 14.57 -9.70 3.78
CA VAL A 33 13.96 -8.42 3.41
C VAL A 33 12.46 -8.46 3.63
N GLU A 34 11.99 -7.55 4.48
CA GLU A 34 10.58 -7.27 4.71
C GLU A 34 10.06 -6.22 3.72
N LEU A 35 8.87 -6.46 3.18
CA LEU A 35 8.17 -5.51 2.29
C LEU A 35 6.94 -4.96 3.00
N VAL A 36 6.83 -3.63 3.08
CA VAL A 36 5.61 -2.95 3.52
C VAL A 36 4.99 -2.24 2.32
N MET A 37 3.78 -2.64 1.97
CA MET A 37 3.04 -2.11 0.82
C MET A 37 1.85 -1.30 1.33
N THR A 38 1.72 -0.06 0.87
CA THR A 38 0.62 0.83 1.28
C THR A 38 -0.24 1.23 0.08
N GLY A 39 -1.33 1.94 0.38
CA GLY A 39 -2.29 2.40 -0.59
C GLY A 39 -3.60 1.61 -0.56
N ARG A 40 -4.64 2.21 -1.12
CA ARG A 40 -6.01 1.69 -1.13
C ARG A 40 -6.19 0.59 -2.17
N ASP A 41 -7.26 -0.19 -1.99
CA ASP A 41 -7.75 -1.15 -2.98
C ASP A 41 -6.68 -2.13 -3.47
N ALA A 42 -5.94 -2.73 -2.52
CA ALA A 42 -4.91 -3.72 -2.82
C ALA A 42 -5.46 -4.86 -3.69
N HIS A 43 -4.74 -5.21 -4.75
CA HIS A 43 -5.18 -6.26 -5.67
C HIS A 43 -5.30 -7.61 -4.92
N PRO A 44 -6.35 -8.42 -5.15
CA PRO A 44 -6.59 -9.65 -4.39
C PRO A 44 -5.40 -10.61 -4.34
N ARG A 45 -4.63 -10.73 -5.44
CA ARG A 45 -3.41 -11.53 -5.48
C ARG A 45 -2.31 -11.04 -4.51
N LEU A 46 -2.19 -9.74 -4.30
CA LEU A 46 -1.21 -9.19 -3.36
C LEU A 46 -1.65 -9.45 -1.92
N VAL A 47 -2.96 -9.37 -1.65
CA VAL A 47 -3.56 -9.71 -0.35
C VAL A 47 -3.35 -11.18 -0.02
N GLU A 48 -3.53 -12.08 -0.99
CA GLU A 48 -3.33 -13.53 -0.81
C GLU A 48 -1.87 -13.89 -0.52
N LEU A 49 -0.92 -13.18 -1.13
CA LEU A 49 0.52 -13.42 -0.93
C LEU A 49 1.09 -12.79 0.34
N ALA A 50 0.38 -11.84 0.95
CA ALA A 50 0.87 -11.11 2.10
C ALA A 50 0.74 -11.94 3.39
N ASP A 51 1.81 -11.99 4.17
CA ASP A 51 1.82 -12.65 5.48
C ASP A 51 0.92 -11.93 6.51
N MET A 52 0.79 -10.61 6.37
CA MET A 52 -0.06 -9.76 7.20
C MET A 52 -0.77 -8.72 6.33
N VAL A 53 -2.08 -8.55 6.57
CA VAL A 53 -2.90 -7.52 5.93
C VAL A 53 -3.62 -6.73 7.01
N SER A 54 -3.54 -5.41 6.93
CA SER A 54 -4.28 -4.49 7.80
C SER A 54 -5.09 -3.52 6.95
N GLU A 55 -6.40 -3.44 7.20
CA GLU A 55 -7.30 -2.54 6.50
C GLU A 55 -7.63 -1.31 7.36
N ILE A 56 -7.36 -0.12 6.82
CA ILE A 56 -7.67 1.15 7.49
C ILE A 56 -9.02 1.66 6.98
N HIS A 57 -10.08 1.43 7.76
CA HIS A 57 -11.40 1.98 7.47
C HIS A 57 -11.56 3.41 8.02
N LYS A 58 -11.93 4.36 7.15
CA LYS A 58 -12.22 5.74 7.54
C LYS A 58 -13.53 5.83 8.34
N ILE A 59 -13.45 5.77 9.68
CA ILE A 59 -14.61 6.00 10.56
C ILE A 59 -14.97 7.50 10.65
N LYS A 60 -13.94 8.37 10.71
CA LYS A 60 -14.09 9.84 10.72
C LYS A 60 -12.79 10.50 10.25
N HIS A 61 -12.87 11.63 9.56
CA HIS A 61 -11.69 12.41 9.15
C HIS A 61 -11.93 13.92 9.27
N PRO A 62 -10.95 14.76 9.67
CA PRO A 62 -11.09 16.22 9.72
C PRO A 62 -11.56 16.85 8.40
N TYR A 63 -11.14 16.27 7.28
CA TYR A 63 -11.59 16.66 5.94
C TYR A 63 -13.12 16.61 5.78
N ASP A 64 -13.80 15.67 6.45
CA ASP A 64 -15.27 15.57 6.40
C ASP A 64 -15.96 16.80 7.03
N LYS A 65 -15.22 17.60 7.81
CA LYS A 65 -15.66 18.88 8.40
C LYS A 65 -15.10 20.11 7.65
N GLY A 66 -14.51 19.92 6.48
CA GLY A 66 -13.90 21.00 5.68
C GLY A 66 -12.51 21.45 6.15
N ILE A 67 -11.88 20.73 7.08
CA ILE A 67 -10.50 21.02 7.50
C ILE A 67 -9.55 20.46 6.44
N LEU A 68 -8.79 21.34 5.79
CA LEU A 68 -7.82 20.98 4.75
C LEU A 68 -6.54 20.37 5.35
N ALA A 69 -5.70 19.83 4.46
CA ALA A 69 -4.43 19.21 4.79
C ALA A 69 -3.48 20.20 5.52
N ARG A 70 -2.83 19.71 6.57
CA ARG A 70 -1.93 20.47 7.44
C ARG A 70 -0.51 19.94 7.30
N LYS A 71 0.43 20.87 7.14
CA LYS A 71 1.86 20.57 7.13
C LYS A 71 2.30 19.94 8.46
N GLY A 72 3.08 18.87 8.39
CA GLY A 72 3.57 18.08 9.52
C GLY A 72 2.56 17.06 10.05
N LEU A 73 1.38 16.92 9.43
CA LEU A 73 0.38 15.90 9.79
C LEU A 73 -0.11 15.14 8.57
N ASP A 74 -0.60 15.86 7.57
CA ASP A 74 -1.17 15.29 6.35
C ASP A 74 -0.14 15.26 5.20
N TYR A 75 0.90 16.11 5.27
CA TYR A 75 2.06 16.17 4.36
C TYR A 75 3.26 16.89 4.98
#